data_AF-A0A401V543-F1
#
_entry.id   AF-A0A401V543-F1
#
_cell.length_a   1.000
_cell.length_b   1.000
_cell.length_c   1.000
_cell.angle_alpha   90.00
_cell.angle_beta   90.00
_cell.angle_gamma   90.00
#
_symmetry.space_group_name_H-M   'P 1'
#
loop_
_entity.id
_entity.type
_entity.pdbx_description
1 polymer ?
#
loop_
_entity_poly.entity_id
_entity_poly.type
_entity_poly.pdbx_seq_one_letter_code
_entity_poly.pdbx_strand_id
1 'polypeptide(L)'
;MARDPDAVLLESVRVHRARLRAAFLHGDLRDRRTTNDNVRRFVGSVVVAALACAGCAGYSFVQANSGSLRGGTSSPQSTIGTTP
;
A
#
# COMPACT_ATOMS: atom_id res chain seq x y z
N MET A 1 13.51 1.58 45.66
CA MET A 1 13.77 0.53 44.65
C MET A 1 12.44 -0.14 44.30
N ALA A 2 11.62 0.49 43.45
CA ALA A 2 10.29 0.01 43.08
C ALA A 2 10.03 0.17 41.57
N ARG A 3 11.10 0.15 40.75
CA ARG A 3 11.04 0.29 39.28
C ARG A 3 11.15 -1.06 38.54
N ASP A 4 11.56 -2.10 39.25
CA ASP A 4 11.74 -3.44 38.70
C ASP A 4 10.44 -4.13 38.24
N PRO A 5 9.29 -4.02 38.93
CA PRO A 5 8.07 -4.70 38.47
C PRO A 5 7.51 -4.11 37.16
N ASP A 6 7.51 -2.79 37.01
CA ASP A 6 7.02 -2.13 35.78
C ASP A 6 7.94 -2.38 34.60
N ALA A 7 9.26 -2.46 34.82
CA ALA A 7 10.23 -2.79 33.78
C ALA A 7 10.02 -4.20 33.23
N VAL A 8 9.70 -5.18 34.09
CA VAL A 8 9.40 -6.56 33.70
C VAL A 8 8.10 -6.63 32.89
N LEU A 9 7.06 -5.88 33.30
CA LEU A 9 5.81 -5.79 32.54
C LEU A 9 6.03 -5.14 31.16
N LEU A 10 6.80 -4.05 31.10
CA LEU A 10 7.12 -3.41 29.82
C LEU A 10 7.87 -4.35 28.89
N GLU A 11 8.84 -5.12 29.41
CA GLU A 11 9.59 -6.06 28.58
C GLU A 11 8.72 -7.22 28.09
N SER A 12 7.84 -7.75 28.93
CA SER A 12 6.87 -8.77 28.51
C SER A 12 5.88 -8.26 27.45
N VAL A 13 5.34 -7.05 27.61
CA VAL A 13 4.42 -6.43 26.64
C VAL A 13 5.14 -6.09 25.34
N ARG A 14 6.39 -5.64 25.39
CA ARG A 14 7.22 -5.40 24.19
C ARG A 14 7.41 -6.68 23.40
N VAL A 15 7.75 -7.80 24.05
CA VAL A 15 7.90 -9.10 23.40
C VAL A 15 6.58 -9.59 22.82
N HIS A 16 5.47 -9.45 23.56
CA HIS A 16 4.16 -9.88 23.10
C HIS A 16 3.70 -9.06 21.88
N ARG A 17 3.90 -7.73 21.91
CA ARG A 17 3.59 -6.83 20.80
C ARG A 17 4.51 -7.05 19.60
N ALA A 18 5.79 -7.35 19.83
CA ALA A 18 6.72 -7.70 18.77
C ALA A 18 6.32 -9.01 18.08
N ARG A 19 5.88 -10.02 18.83
CA ARG A 19 5.35 -11.28 18.30
C ARG A 19 4.03 -11.09 17.55
N LEU A 20 3.10 -10.30 18.09
CA LEU A 20 1.85 -9.95 17.41
C LEU A 20 2.11 -9.18 16.12
N ARG A 21 3.00 -8.18 16.14
CA ARG A 21 3.41 -7.45 14.94
C ARG A 21 4.10 -8.36 13.93
N ALA A 22 4.98 -9.24 14.38
CA ALA A 22 5.60 -10.22 13.49
C ALA A 22 4.53 -11.12 12.86
N ALA A 23 3.56 -11.63 13.64
CA ALA A 23 2.46 -12.45 13.13
C ALA A 23 1.50 -11.69 12.21
N PHE A 24 1.21 -10.42 12.50
CA PHE A 24 0.37 -9.58 11.62
C PHE A 24 1.10 -9.17 10.34
N LEU A 25 2.41 -8.89 10.40
CA LEU A 25 3.20 -8.57 9.23
C LEU A 25 3.59 -9.81 8.40
N HIS A 26 3.69 -10.99 9.03
CA HIS A 26 4.23 -12.21 8.39
C HIS A 26 3.24 -13.37 8.25
N GLY A 27 2.05 -13.32 8.86
CA GLY A 27 1.10 -14.44 8.85
C GLY A 27 1.66 -15.72 9.50
N ASP A 28 0.81 -16.73 9.64
CA ASP A 28 1.08 -18.03 10.30
C ASP A 28 2.48 -18.63 10.03
N LEU A 29 3.22 -18.90 11.11
CA LEU A 29 4.64 -19.33 11.17
C LEU A 29 4.90 -20.77 10.67
N ARG A 30 4.13 -21.28 9.69
CA ARG A 30 4.34 -22.66 9.23
C ARG A 30 5.44 -22.81 8.18
N ASP A 31 5.95 -21.72 7.59
CA ASP A 31 6.78 -21.84 6.39
C ASP A 31 7.90 -20.78 6.25
N ARG A 32 8.90 -20.85 7.12
CA ARG A 32 10.03 -19.88 7.22
C ARG A 32 10.77 -19.57 5.89
N ARG A 33 10.62 -20.38 4.84
CA ARG A 33 11.25 -20.13 3.53
C ARG A 33 10.31 -19.37 2.59
N THR A 34 9.02 -19.69 2.56
CA THR A 34 8.05 -18.95 1.75
C THR A 34 7.65 -17.61 2.36
N THR A 35 7.76 -17.44 3.69
CA THR A 35 7.44 -16.17 4.35
C THR A 35 8.29 -15.02 3.80
N ASN A 36 9.60 -15.22 3.58
CA ASN A 36 10.45 -14.15 3.03
C ASN A 36 10.05 -13.77 1.59
N ASP A 37 9.67 -14.73 0.76
CA ASP A 37 9.18 -14.46 -0.60
C ASP A 37 7.81 -13.79 -0.60
N ASN A 38 6.89 -14.24 0.26
CA ASN A 38 5.55 -13.66 0.38
C ASN A 38 5.60 -12.24 0.95
N VAL A 39 6.44 -11.96 1.94
CA VAL A 39 6.66 -10.61 2.48
C VAL A 39 7.27 -9.70 1.42
N ARG A 40 8.29 -10.17 0.70
CA ARG A 40 8.89 -9.40 -0.40
C ARG A 40 7.88 -9.12 -1.52
N ARG A 41 7.02 -10.08 -1.83
CA ARG A 41 5.95 -9.94 -2.83
C ARG A 41 4.83 -9.01 -2.37
N PHE A 42 4.49 -9.02 -1.09
CA PHE A 42 3.52 -8.10 -0.49
C PHE A 42 4.05 -6.66 -0.45
N VAL A 43 5.29 -6.45 0.00
CA VAL A 43 5.92 -5.12 -0.07
C VAL A 43 6.00 -4.65 -1.52
N GLY A 44 6.35 -5.55 -2.44
CA GLY A 44 6.32 -5.27 -3.88
C GLY A 44 4.95 -4.84 -4.38
N SER A 45 3.86 -5.54 -4.03
CA SER A 45 2.51 -5.20 -4.48
C SER A 45 2.02 -3.87 -3.90
N VAL A 46 2.33 -3.58 -2.64
CA VAL A 46 2.01 -2.29 -1.99
C VAL A 46 2.72 -1.14 -2.70
N VAL A 47 4.01 -1.29 -3.02
CA VAL A 47 4.77 -0.28 -3.78
C VAL A 47 4.17 -0.08 -5.17
N VAL A 48 3.84 -1.16 -5.89
CA VAL A 48 3.21 -1.06 -7.22
C VAL A 48 1.85 -0.38 -7.13
N ALA A 49 1.01 -0.71 -6.15
CA ALA A 49 -0.30 -0.07 -5.97
C ALA A 49 -0.17 1.42 -5.64
N ALA A 50 0.79 1.79 -4.80
CA ALA A 50 1.08 3.19 -4.48
C ALA A 50 1.56 3.96 -5.73
N LEU A 51 2.47 3.37 -6.50
CA LEU A 51 2.96 3.96 -7.74
C LEU A 51 1.87 4.06 -8.81
N ALA A 52 0.97 3.08 -8.92
CA ALA A 52 -0.18 3.14 -9.82
C ALA A 52 -1.12 4.29 -9.43
N CYS A 53 -1.40 4.45 -8.13
CA CYS A 53 -2.24 5.54 -7.64
C CYS A 53 -1.61 6.91 -7.88
N ALA A 54 -0.32 7.07 -7.55
CA ALA A 54 0.44 8.28 -7.80
C ALA A 54 0.58 8.59 -9.30
N GLY A 55 0.82 7.55 -10.12
CA GLY A 55 0.91 7.63 -11.57
C GLY A 55 -0.39 8.04 -12.23
N CYS A 56 -1.53 7.50 -11.79
CA CYS A 56 -2.86 7.91 -12.26
C CYS A 56 -3.12 9.39 -11.97
N ALA A 57 -2.84 9.85 -10.75
CA ALA A 57 -3.02 11.25 -10.38
C ALA A 57 -2.10 12.18 -11.21
N GLY A 58 -0.83 11.78 -11.43
CA GLY A 58 0.11 12.53 -12.25
C GLY A 58 -0.26 12.55 -13.74
N TYR A 59 -0.73 11.42 -14.28
CA TYR A 59 -1.11 11.29 -15.68
C TYR A 59 -2.32 12.17 -16.02
N SER A 60 -3.29 12.32 -15.11
CA SER A 60 -4.40 13.27 -15.29
C SER A 60 -3.92 14.71 -15.50
N PHE A 61 -2.89 15.14 -14.76
CA PHE A 61 -2.32 16.48 -14.92
C PHE A 61 -1.58 16.64 -16.25
N VAL A 62 -0.78 15.65 -16.64
CA VAL A 62 -0.06 15.65 -17.92
C VAL A 62 -1.03 15.61 -19.11
N GLN A 63 -2.10 14.81 -19.05
CA GLN A 63 -3.11 14.76 -20.11
C GLN A 63 -3.83 16.11 -20.25
N ALA A 64 -4.24 16.72 -19.14
CA ALA A 64 -4.90 18.03 -19.15
C ALA A 64 -4.02 19.12 -19.77
N ASN A 65 -2.73 19.17 -19.41
CA ASN A 65 -1.80 20.17 -19.94
C ASN A 65 -1.30 19.87 -21.36
N SER A 66 -1.19 18.59 -21.74
CA SER A 66 -0.79 18.18 -23.08
C SER A 66 -1.89 18.46 -24.12
N GLY A 67 -3.17 18.42 -23.74
CA GLY A 67 -4.29 18.86 -24.59
C GLY A 67 -4.27 20.36 -24.87
N SER A 68 -3.85 21.18 -23.89
CA SER A 68 -3.69 22.64 -24.07
C SER A 68 -2.54 22.99 -25.02
N LEU A 69 -1.50 22.15 -25.10
CA LEU A 69 -0.41 22.28 -26.08
C LEU A 69 -0.73 21.61 -27.43
N ARG A 70 -1.52 20.54 -27.43
CA ARG A 70 -2.08 19.86 -28.61
C ARG A 70 -3.48 20.37 -28.95
N GLY A 71 -3.67 21.67 -29.16
CA GLY A 71 -4.94 22.28 -29.55
C GLY A 71 -5.53 21.72 -30.86
N GLY A 72 -6.03 20.49 -30.87
CA GLY A 72 -6.51 19.83 -32.08
C GLY A 72 -7.07 18.40 -31.97
N THR A 73 -7.14 17.75 -30.80
CA THR A 73 -7.81 16.42 -30.71
C THR A 73 -8.80 16.34 -29.56
N SER A 74 -10.03 16.73 -29.89
CA SER A 74 -11.32 16.27 -29.39
C SER A 74 -11.34 15.20 -28.28
N SER A 75 -12.00 15.56 -27.19
CA SER A 75 -12.50 14.75 -26.09
C SER A 75 -13.23 13.47 -26.55
N PRO A 76 -13.09 12.31 -25.87
CA PRO A 76 -14.06 11.23 -26.02
C PRO A 76 -15.31 11.63 -25.24
N GLN A 77 -16.25 12.25 -25.94
CA GLN A 77 -17.62 12.41 -25.48
C GLN A 77 -18.27 11.02 -25.46
N SER A 78 -18.28 10.37 -24.30
CA SER A 78 -19.15 9.21 -24.05
C SER A 78 -20.60 9.70 -24.00
N THR A 79 -21.18 9.90 -25.18
CA THR A 79 -22.62 10.03 -25.37
C THR A 79 -23.25 8.67 -25.12
N ILE A 80 -23.59 8.38 -23.86
CA ILE A 80 -24.58 7.34 -23.53
C ILE A 80 -25.90 7.89 -24.05
N GLY A 81 -26.22 7.54 -25.29
CA GLY A 81 -27.50 7.80 -25.90
C GLY A 81 -28.55 6.94 -25.23
N THR A 82 -29.25 7.52 -24.25
CA THR A 82 -30.57 7.06 -23.83
C THR A 82 -31.51 7.22 -25.03
N THR A 83 -32.01 6.12 -25.56
CA THR A 83 -33.13 6.10 -26.50
C THR A 83 -34.26 5.23 -25.92
N PRO A 84 -35.53 5.57 -26.22
CA PRO A 84 -36.70 5.31 -25.38
C PRO A 84 -37.13 3.85 -25.29
#